data_AF-A0A0F9GIH1-F1
#
_entry.id   AF-A0A0F9GIH1-F1
#
_cell.length_a   1.000
_cell.length_b   1.000
_cell.length_c   1.000
_cell.angle_alpha   90.00
_cell.angle_beta   90.00
_cell.angle_gamma   90.00
#
_symmetry.space_group_name_H-M   'P 1'
#
loop_
_entity.id
_entity.type
_entity.pdbx_description
1 polymer ?
#
loop_
_entity_poly.entity_id
_entity_poly.type
_entity_poly.pdbx_seq_one_letter_code
_entity_poly.pdbx_strand_id
1 'polypeptide(L)'
;PFNNITDKQFEFLELFFEPNYTVEDFFSSEFSFNEHPVLAEVKKYNSLEQLRKSLEKKKKSPLTRGSINGYIKKLQNLSTLEISPNPEDKKEKTITISYLGIAFFLQNLYNKLN
;
A
#
# COMPACT_ATOMS: atom_id res chain seq x y z
N PRO A 1 -7.94 -18.22 -6.81
CA PRO A 1 -8.50 -16.83 -6.81
C PRO A 1 -7.99 -16.05 -5.60
N PHE A 2 -7.53 -14.82 -5.78
CA PHE A 2 -7.28 -13.92 -4.64
C PHE A 2 -8.60 -13.65 -3.92
N ASN A 3 -8.59 -13.62 -2.59
CA ASN A 3 -9.73 -13.10 -1.84
C ASN A 3 -9.86 -11.60 -2.15
N ASN A 4 -11.07 -11.13 -2.46
CA ASN A 4 -11.27 -9.69 -2.68
C ASN A 4 -10.93 -8.94 -1.38
N ILE A 5 -10.04 -7.94 -1.49
CA ILE A 5 -9.83 -6.97 -0.41
C ILE A 5 -10.99 -5.97 -0.45
N THR A 6 -11.35 -5.46 0.72
CA THR A 6 -12.38 -4.40 0.82
C THR A 6 -11.87 -3.10 0.22
N ASP A 7 -12.76 -2.19 -0.18
CA ASP A 7 -12.38 -0.85 -0.66
C ASP A 7 -11.47 -0.10 0.31
N LYS A 8 -11.71 -0.26 1.62
CA LYS A 8 -10.87 0.34 2.66
C LYS A 8 -9.46 -0.24 2.67
N GLN A 9 -9.30 -1.53 2.41
CA GLN A 9 -8.00 -2.17 2.29
C GLN A 9 -7.29 -1.78 0.99
N PHE A 10 -8.04 -1.71 -0.11
CA PHE A 10 -7.54 -1.22 -1.40
C PHE A 10 -7.01 0.22 -1.29
N GLU A 11 -7.80 1.12 -0.71
CA GLU A 11 -7.42 2.52 -0.46
C GLU A 11 -6.16 2.63 0.42
N PHE A 12 -5.98 1.69 1.37
CA PHE A 12 -4.80 1.62 2.22
C PHE A 12 -3.57 1.18 1.43
N LEU A 13 -3.69 0.19 0.54
CA LEU A 13 -2.58 -0.25 -0.32
C LEU A 13 -2.16 0.83 -1.32
N GLU A 14 -3.10 1.67 -1.75
CA GLU A 14 -2.81 2.79 -2.65
C GLU A 14 -1.84 3.81 -2.03
N LEU A 15 -1.74 3.89 -0.69
CA LEU A 15 -0.79 4.79 -0.02
C LEU A 15 0.67 4.49 -0.37
N PHE A 16 0.97 3.27 -0.83
CA PHE A 16 2.33 2.84 -1.12
C PHE A 16 2.81 3.24 -2.52
N PHE A 17 1.98 3.92 -3.31
CA PHE A 17 2.35 4.42 -4.64
C PHE A 17 2.43 5.95 -4.65
N GLU A 18 3.15 6.52 -5.62
CA GLU A 18 3.19 7.98 -5.81
C GLU A 18 1.84 8.51 -6.33
N PRO A 19 1.44 9.75 -5.94
CA PRO A 19 0.12 10.27 -6.26
C PRO A 19 0.00 10.81 -7.69
N ASN A 20 1.10 10.84 -8.45
CA ASN A 20 1.18 11.50 -9.75
C ASN A 20 1.06 10.48 -10.90
N TYR A 21 0.17 9.51 -10.76
CA TYR A 21 -0.06 8.47 -11.77
C TYR A 21 -1.55 8.36 -12.11
N THR A 22 -1.84 8.05 -13.37
CA THR A 22 -3.18 7.63 -13.81
C THR A 22 -3.34 6.12 -13.65
N VAL A 23 -4.55 5.63 -13.88
CA VAL A 23 -4.82 4.20 -13.79
C VAL A 23 -4.14 3.43 -14.91
N GLU A 24 -4.07 4.02 -16.10
CA GLU A 24 -3.42 3.45 -17.28
C GLU A 24 -1.92 3.23 -17.04
N ASP A 25 -1.28 4.12 -16.26
CA ASP A 25 0.14 4.00 -15.92
C ASP A 25 0.45 2.64 -15.28
N PHE A 26 -0.45 2.07 -14.46
CA PHE A 26 -0.25 0.77 -13.79
C PHE A 26 -0.29 -0.45 -14.72
N PHE A 27 -0.81 -0.28 -15.94
CA PHE A 27 -1.00 -1.36 -16.91
C PHE A 27 -0.24 -1.12 -18.21
N SER A 28 0.72 -0.18 -18.21
CA SER A 28 1.56 0.07 -19.38
C SER A 28 2.36 -1.18 -19.75
N SER A 29 2.22 -1.61 -21.00
CA SER A 29 2.99 -2.74 -21.56
C SER A 29 4.40 -2.32 -22.02
N GLU A 30 4.72 -1.03 -21.95
CA GLU A 30 6.01 -0.49 -22.39
C GLU A 30 7.17 -0.84 -21.44
N PHE A 31 6.86 -1.16 -20.17
CA PHE A 31 7.86 -1.41 -19.13
C PHE A 31 7.78 -2.82 -18.56
N SER A 32 8.94 -3.40 -18.25
CA SER A 32 9.00 -4.57 -17.39
C SER A 32 8.67 -4.18 -15.95
N PHE A 33 8.25 -5.14 -15.10
CA PHE A 33 7.85 -4.85 -13.72
C PHE A 33 8.90 -4.06 -12.93
N ASN A 34 10.18 -4.43 -13.07
CA ASN A 34 11.28 -3.82 -12.33
C ASN A 34 11.68 -2.43 -12.83
N GLU A 35 11.26 -2.07 -14.04
CA GLU A 35 11.53 -0.78 -14.68
C GLU A 35 10.27 0.11 -14.69
N HIS A 36 9.17 -0.41 -14.15
CA HIS A 36 7.88 0.25 -14.22
C HIS A 36 7.85 1.45 -13.25
N PRO A 37 7.60 2.68 -13.73
CA PRO A 37 7.76 3.89 -12.92
C PRO A 37 6.89 3.90 -11.66
N VAL A 38 5.70 3.30 -11.75
CA VAL A 38 4.76 3.19 -10.62
C VAL A 38 5.03 2.01 -9.69
N LEU A 39 5.45 0.86 -10.24
CA LEU A 39 5.49 -0.41 -9.49
C LEU A 39 6.87 -0.70 -8.91
N ALA A 40 7.93 -0.16 -9.52
CA ALA A 40 9.30 -0.33 -9.05
C ALA A 40 9.60 0.58 -7.85
N GLU A 41 9.03 1.79 -7.81
CA GLU A 41 9.26 2.77 -6.74
C GLU A 41 8.08 2.83 -5.77
N VAL A 42 7.99 1.81 -4.89
CA VAL A 42 7.01 1.80 -3.81
C VAL A 42 7.50 2.58 -2.60
N LYS A 43 6.58 3.32 -1.96
CA LYS A 43 6.85 4.08 -0.75
C LYS A 43 7.15 3.18 0.43
N LYS A 44 8.17 3.56 1.19
CA LYS A 44 8.47 2.99 2.49
C LYS A 44 8.10 3.99 3.58
N TYR A 45 7.31 3.53 4.55
CA TYR A 45 7.02 4.28 5.76
C TYR A 45 7.94 3.84 6.88
N ASN A 46 8.63 4.78 7.54
CA ASN A 46 9.60 4.48 8.59
C ASN A 46 8.99 4.49 10.01
N SER A 47 7.71 4.86 10.14
CA SER A 47 6.96 4.74 11.39
C SER A 47 5.47 4.58 11.14
N LEU A 48 4.77 4.04 12.14
CA LEU A 48 3.29 3.97 12.12
C LEU A 48 2.66 5.35 12.01
N GLU A 49 3.30 6.36 12.59
CA GLU A 49 2.80 7.73 12.60
C GLU A 49 2.86 8.38 11.21
N GLN A 50 3.90 8.13 10.42
CA GLN A 50 3.98 8.60 9.03
C GLN A 50 2.88 7.99 8.16
N LEU A 51 2.65 6.68 8.30
CA LEU A 51 1.60 5.97 7.59
C LEU A 51 0.20 6.47 8.00
N ARG A 52 -0.01 6.69 9.31
CA ARG A 52 -1.25 7.26 9.86
C ARG A 52 -1.56 8.62 9.25
N LYS A 53 -0.61 9.55 9.29
CA LYS A 53 -0.77 10.91 8.75
C LYS A 53 -1.08 10.89 7.25
N SER A 54 -0.46 9.97 6.50
CA SER A 54 -0.71 9.81 5.07
C SER A 54 -2.15 9.38 4.79
N LEU A 55 -2.66 8.40 5.55
CA LEU A 55 -4.05 7.96 5.43
C LEU A 55 -5.04 9.03 5.89
N GLU A 56 -4.75 9.76 6.97
CA GLU A 56 -5.58 10.87 7.44
C GLU A 56 -5.69 11.98 6.38
N LYS A 57 -4.56 12.34 5.74
CA LYS A 57 -4.53 13.32 4.65
C LYS A 57 -5.42 12.88 3.48
N LYS A 58 -5.36 11.60 3.12
CA LYS A 58 -6.19 11.03 2.05
C LYS A 58 -7.67 11.03 2.41
N LYS A 59 -8.02 10.61 3.63
CA LYS A 59 -9.41 10.53 4.13
C LYS A 59 -10.02 11.87 4.54
N LYS A 60 -9.19 12.90 4.70
CA LYS A 60 -9.56 14.19 5.29
C LYS A 60 -10.24 14.01 6.67
N SER A 61 -9.83 12.98 7.42
CA SER A 61 -10.40 12.64 8.71
C SER A 61 -9.34 12.08 9.65
N PRO A 62 -9.37 12.39 10.96
CA PRO A 62 -8.43 11.84 11.93
C PRO A 62 -8.64 10.34 12.13
N LEU A 63 -7.56 9.63 12.48
CA LEU A 63 -7.53 8.20 12.72
C LEU A 63 -6.79 7.88 14.01
N THR A 64 -7.35 6.94 14.77
CA THR A 64 -6.69 6.41 15.96
C THR A 64 -5.57 5.45 15.57
N ARG A 65 -4.59 5.29 16.48
CA ARG A 65 -3.54 4.26 16.34
C ARG A 65 -4.14 2.85 16.22
N GLY A 66 -5.24 2.58 16.93
CA GLY A 66 -5.96 1.31 16.88
C GLY A 66 -6.49 0.99 15.48
N SER A 67 -7.05 1.99 14.78
CA SER A 67 -7.54 1.82 13.41
C SER A 67 -6.42 1.44 12.44
N ILE A 68 -5.27 2.10 12.52
CA ILE A 68 -4.10 1.80 11.68
C ILE A 68 -3.58 0.39 11.94
N ASN A 69 -3.44 0.00 13.21
CA ASN A 69 -3.05 -1.36 13.58
C ASN A 69 -4.04 -2.41 13.04
N GLY A 70 -5.33 -2.08 12.99
CA GLY A 70 -6.37 -2.92 12.40
C GLY A 70 -6.16 -3.15 10.89
N TYR A 71 -5.82 -2.11 10.12
CA TYR A 71 -5.47 -2.26 8.71
C TYR A 71 -4.23 -3.14 8.53
N ILE A 72 -3.16 -2.81 9.26
CA ILE A 72 -1.87 -3.50 9.16
C ILE A 72 -2.05 -4.97 9.47
N LYS A 73 -2.71 -5.34 10.57
CA LYS A 73 -2.93 -6.74 10.94
C LYS A 73 -3.70 -7.51 9.85
N LYS A 74 -4.76 -6.92 9.29
CA LYS A 74 -5.55 -7.57 8.23
C LYS A 74 -4.75 -7.77 6.94
N LEU A 75 -3.97 -6.77 6.54
CA LEU A 75 -3.16 -6.80 5.33
C LEU A 75 -1.91 -7.69 5.50
N GLN A 76 -1.30 -7.68 6.68
CA GLN A 76 -0.21 -8.60 7.02
C GLN A 76 -0.66 -10.06 7.00
N ASN A 77 -1.87 -10.38 7.46
CA ASN A 77 -2.43 -11.73 7.34
C ASN A 77 -2.60 -12.19 5.88
N LEU A 78 -2.72 -11.25 4.94
CA LEU A 78 -2.77 -11.51 3.51
C LEU A 78 -1.37 -11.46 2.86
N SER A 79 -0.32 -11.28 3.65
CA SER A 79 1.06 -11.07 3.19
C SER A 79 1.22 -9.92 2.19
N THR A 80 0.31 -8.93 2.21
CA THR A 80 0.34 -7.78 1.28
C THR A 80 1.26 -6.66 1.74
N LEU A 81 1.78 -6.73 2.97
CA LEU A 81 2.70 -5.76 3.55
C LEU A 81 3.97 -6.47 4.00
N GLU A 82 5.10 -5.82 3.81
CA GLU A 82 6.37 -6.20 4.43
C GLU A 82 6.63 -5.27 5.61
N ILE A 83 6.93 -5.86 6.76
CA ILE A 83 7.11 -5.13 8.01
C ILE A 83 8.41 -5.60 8.64
N SER A 84 9.32 -4.66 8.90
CA SER A 84 10.60 -4.95 9.54
C SER A 84 10.96 -3.88 10.58
N PRO A 85 11.87 -4.15 11.53
CA PRO A 85 12.34 -3.13 12.46
C PRO A 85 12.93 -1.93 11.71
N ASN A 86 12.67 -0.71 12.19
CA ASN A 86 13.34 0.46 11.63
C ASN A 86 14.84 0.45 12.01
N PRO A 87 15.76 0.59 11.03
CA PRO A 87 17.21 0.56 11.29
C PRO A 87 17.71 1.76 12.11
N GLU A 88 17.04 2.91 12.02
CA GLU A 88 17.40 4.15 12.74
C GLU A 88 16.78 4.20 14.14
N ASP A 89 15.54 3.72 14.29
CA ASP A 89 14.87 3.58 15.60
C ASP A 89 14.22 2.20 15.72
N LYS A 90 14.89 1.28 16.43
CA LYS A 90 14.42 -0.11 16.59
C LYS A 90 13.09 -0.24 17.35
N LYS A 91 12.57 0.82 17.97
CA LYS A 91 11.23 0.83 18.59
C LYS A 91 10.12 0.99 17.55
N GLU A 92 10.45 1.55 16.39
CA GLU A 92 9.54 1.75 15.27
C GLU A 92 9.65 0.60 14.26
N LYS A 93 8.65 0.54 13.38
CA LYS A 93 8.60 -0.42 12.28
C LYS A 93 8.64 0.31 10.96
N THR A 94 9.40 -0.25 10.02
CA THR A 94 9.25 0.10 8.62
C THR A 94 8.17 -0.76 7.99
N ILE A 95 7.38 -0.15 7.10
CA ILE A 95 6.24 -0.78 6.45
C ILE A 95 6.33 -0.41 4.96
N THR A 96 6.29 -1.42 4.09
CA THR A 96 6.17 -1.28 2.64
C THR A 96 5.12 -2.26 2.12
N ILE A 97 4.69 -2.08 0.87
CA ILE A 97 3.85 -3.05 0.16
C ILE A 97 4.71 -4.19 -0.36
N SER A 98 4.22 -5.43 -0.28
CA SER A 98 4.90 -6.60 -0.86
C SER A 98 4.52 -6.74 -2.34
N TYR A 99 5.25 -7.58 -3.10
CA TYR A 99 4.83 -7.98 -4.44
C TYR A 99 3.42 -8.56 -4.48
N LEU A 100 3.05 -9.32 -3.45
CA LEU A 100 1.69 -9.84 -3.33
C LEU A 100 0.69 -8.71 -3.11
N GLY A 101 1.02 -7.71 -2.29
CA GLY A 101 0.19 -6.52 -2.12
C GLY A 101 -0.02 -5.75 -3.41
N ILE A 102 1.03 -5.61 -4.23
CA ILE A 102 0.94 -5.01 -5.56
C ILE A 102 -0.01 -5.82 -6.45
N ALA A 103 0.12 -7.16 -6.47
CA ALA A 103 -0.78 -8.02 -7.25
C ALA A 103 -2.25 -7.89 -6.81
N PHE A 104 -2.53 -7.87 -5.50
CA PHE A 104 -3.88 -7.65 -4.98
C PHE A 104 -4.43 -6.28 -5.39
N PHE A 105 -3.59 -5.24 -5.32
CA PHE A 105 -3.95 -3.89 -5.74
C PHE A 105 -4.32 -3.84 -7.22
N LEU A 106 -3.45 -4.36 -8.10
CA LEU A 106 -3.66 -4.38 -9.56
C LEU A 106 -4.91 -5.17 -9.95
N GLN A 107 -5.15 -6.33 -9.33
CA GLN A 107 -6.35 -7.13 -9.59
C GLN A 107 -7.62 -6.35 -9.22
N ASN A 108 -7.63 -5.65 -8.08
CA ASN A 108 -8.79 -4.86 -7.67
C ASN A 108 -8.97 -3.62 -8.55
N LEU A 109 -7.89 -3.00 -8.98
CA LEU A 109 -7.92 -1.88 -9.92
C LEU A 109 -8.52 -2.34 -11.27
N TYR A 110 -8.06 -3.46 -11.81
CA TYR A 110 -8.60 -4.05 -13.04
C TYR A 110 -10.09 -4.37 -12.93
N ASN A 111 -10.52 -4.97 -11.82
CA ASN A 111 -11.93 -5.30 -11.56
C ASN A 111 -12.83 -4.06 -11.36
N LYS A 112 -12.27 -2.87 -11.14
CA LYS A 112 -13.04 -1.62 -11.04
C LYS A 112 -13.20 -0.93 -12.39
N LEU A 113 -12.36 -1.27 -13.36
CA LEU A 113 -12.38 -0.72 -14.72
C LEU A 113 -13.27 -1.54 -15.66
N ASN A 114 -13.54 -2.80 -15.31
CA ASN A 114 -14.36 -3.74 -16.08
C ASN A 114 -15.57 -4.21 -15.25
#